data_AF-A0A4J2ASL1-F1
#
_entry.id   AF-A0A4J2ASL1-F1
#
_cell.length_a   1.000
_cell.length_b   1.000
_cell.length_c   1.000
_cell.angle_alpha   90.00
_cell.angle_beta   90.00
_cell.angle_gamma   90.00
#
_symmetry.space_group_name_H-M   'P 1'
#
loop_
_entity.id
_entity.type
_entity.pdbx_description
1 polymer ?
#
loop_
_entity_poly.entity_id
_entity_poly.type
_entity_poly.pdbx_seq_one_letter_code
_entity_poly.pdbx_strand_id
1 'polypeptide(L)'
;MLGAIIGDIVGSVYEWNNIKTKDFPLFRKDCFFTDDTVMTCAVAEAIMNGGQKDDFIDAMKKYGRMYPNADYGARFNAWLNSDNR
;
A
#
# COMPACT_ATOMS: atom_id res chain seq x y z
N MET A 1 5.75 3.92 11.05
CA MET A 1 5.54 2.96 9.94
C MET A 1 5.08 1.58 10.46
N LEU A 2 5.78 0.94 11.42
CA LEU A 2 5.40 -0.41 11.87
C LEU A 2 3.94 -0.59 12.27
N GLY A 3 3.36 0.33 13.06
CA GLY A 3 1.95 0.24 13.44
C GLY A 3 0.98 0.31 12.25
N ALA A 4 1.28 1.12 11.23
CA ALA A 4 0.48 1.21 10.01
C ALA A 4 0.62 -0.06 9.16
N ILE A 5 1.84 -0.58 9.01
CA ILE A 5 2.11 -1.84 8.29
C ILE A 5 1.42 -3.02 8.97
N ILE A 6 1.49 -3.10 10.30
CA ILE A 6 0.77 -4.13 11.06
C ILE A 6 -0.74 -3.95 10.85
N GLY A 7 -1.26 -2.72 10.94
CA GLY A 7 -2.68 -2.43 10.72
C GLY A 7 -3.18 -2.90 9.35
N ASP A 8 -2.41 -2.62 8.29
CA ASP A 8 -2.66 -3.09 6.93
C ASP A 8 -2.69 -4.62 6.85
N ILE A 9 -1.61 -5.29 7.29
CA ILE A 9 -1.51 -6.76 7.26
C ILE A 9 -2.68 -7.42 8.00
N VAL A 10 -2.98 -6.94 9.20
CA VAL A 10 -4.07 -7.46 10.04
C VAL A 10 -5.44 -7.18 9.42
N GLY A 11 -5.62 -6.01 8.82
CA GLY A 11 -6.88 -5.54 8.24
C GLY A 11 -7.23 -6.20 6.90
N SER A 12 -6.24 -6.61 6.11
CA SER A 12 -6.40 -7.14 4.74
C SER A 12 -7.54 -8.15 4.56
N VAL A 13 -7.64 -9.13 5.47
CA VAL A 13 -8.65 -10.21 5.38
C VAL A 13 -10.08 -9.76 5.70
N TYR A 14 -10.26 -8.55 6.23
CA TYR A 14 -11.53 -7.99 6.65
C TYR A 14 -12.06 -6.88 5.72
N GLU A 15 -11.33 -6.55 4.66
CA GLU A 15 -11.70 -5.49 3.71
C GLU A 15 -13.01 -5.82 2.96
N TRP A 16 -13.13 -7.06 2.49
CA TRP A 16 -14.29 -7.55 1.73
C TRP A 16 -15.33 -8.26 2.60
N ASN A 17 -14.94 -8.67 3.81
CA ASN A 17 -15.76 -9.43 4.76
C ASN A 17 -15.70 -8.78 6.15
N ASN A 18 -16.27 -7.57 6.24
CA ASN A 18 -16.12 -6.72 7.40
C ASN A 18 -16.82 -7.31 8.63
N ILE A 19 -16.19 -7.12 9.79
CA ILE A 19 -16.72 -7.45 11.11
C ILE A 19 -16.81 -6.18 11.96
N LYS A 20 -17.79 -6.10 12.86
CA LYS A 20 -17.97 -4.96 13.79
C LYS A 20 -17.70 -5.37 15.23
N THR A 21 -16.57 -6.02 15.47
CA THR A 21 -16.13 -6.49 16.79
C THR A 21 -14.65 -6.19 17.00
N LYS A 22 -14.24 -6.07 18.27
CA LYS A 22 -12.82 -6.00 18.67
C LYS A 22 -12.26 -7.39 19.02
N ASP A 23 -13.11 -8.40 19.05
CA ASP A 23 -12.73 -9.79 19.30
C ASP A 23 -12.47 -10.48 17.95
N PHE A 24 -11.21 -10.47 17.53
CA PHE A 24 -10.75 -11.11 16.30
C PHE A 24 -9.29 -11.56 16.45
N PRO A 25 -8.87 -12.62 15.74
CA PRO A 25 -7.47 -13.04 15.74
C PRO A 25 -6.61 -11.94 15.12
N LEU A 26 -5.64 -11.42 15.88
CA LEU A 26 -4.80 -10.33 15.42
C LEU A 26 -4.00 -10.72 14.17
N PHE A 27 -3.41 -11.92 14.12
CA PHE A 27 -2.75 -12.43 12.93
C PHE A 27 -3.41 -13.73 12.47
N ARG A 28 -3.55 -13.86 11.14
CA ARG A 28 -3.99 -15.07 10.47
C ARG A 28 -2.99 -15.46 9.38
N LYS A 29 -3.04 -16.72 8.96
CA LYS A 29 -2.14 -17.25 7.91
C LYS A 29 -2.40 -16.63 6.53
N ASP A 30 -3.58 -16.09 6.33
CA ASP A 30 -4.05 -15.44 5.11
C ASP A 30 -3.98 -13.92 5.17
N CYS A 31 -3.36 -13.33 6.20
CA CYS A 31 -3.01 -11.91 6.22
C CYS A 31 -1.90 -11.61 5.20
N PHE A 32 -2.00 -10.48 4.50
CA PHE A 32 -1.01 -9.99 3.55
C PHE A 32 -0.95 -8.45 3.60
N PHE A 33 0.17 -7.86 3.19
CA PHE A 33 0.27 -6.41 3.04
C PHE A 33 -0.40 -5.97 1.73
N THR A 34 -0.92 -4.75 1.68
CA THR A 34 -1.61 -4.19 0.52
C THR A 34 -0.86 -2.98 -0.05
N ASP A 35 -1.52 -2.26 -0.96
CA ASP A 35 -1.05 -1.02 -1.55
C ASP A 35 -0.79 0.04 -0.48
N ASP A 36 -1.51 0.02 0.64
CA ASP A 36 -1.25 0.89 1.79
C ASP A 36 0.20 0.78 2.29
N THR A 37 0.70 -0.44 2.52
CA THR A 37 2.11 -0.64 2.93
C THR A 37 3.07 -0.23 1.82
N VAL A 38 2.78 -0.65 0.57
CA VAL A 38 3.68 -0.39 -0.56
C VAL A 38 3.82 1.12 -0.82
N MET A 39 2.71 1.86 -0.82
CA MET A 39 2.69 3.31 -1.02
C MET A 39 3.20 4.07 0.20
N THR A 40 3.02 3.56 1.41
CA THR A 40 3.66 4.13 2.62
C THR A 40 5.20 4.11 2.49
N CYS A 41 5.77 3.01 2.00
CA CYS A 41 7.21 2.92 1.73
C CYS A 41 7.63 3.86 0.59
N ALA A 42 6.83 3.96 -0.48
CA ALA A 42 7.11 4.88 -1.58
C ALA A 42 7.14 6.34 -1.13
N VAL A 43 6.17 6.75 -0.31
CA VAL A 43 6.10 8.10 0.29
C VAL A 43 7.31 8.37 1.18
N ALA A 44 7.73 7.39 1.99
CA ALA A 44 8.93 7.53 2.80
C ALA A 44 10.19 7.75 1.94
N GLU A 45 10.34 6.98 0.85
CA GLU A 45 11.45 7.17 -0.09
C GLU A 45 11.42 8.55 -0.75
N ALA A 46 10.25 9.01 -1.22
CA ALA A 46 10.10 10.33 -1.81
C ALA A 46 10.51 11.46 -0.86
N ILE A 47 10.12 11.37 0.42
CA ILE A 47 10.52 12.35 1.45
C ILE A 47 12.02 12.32 1.67
N MET A 48 12.64 11.14 1.73
CA MET A 48 14.10 11.00 1.87
C MET A 48 14.87 11.56 0.65
N ASN A 49 14.24 11.59 -0.52
CA ASN A 49 14.82 12.11 -1.76
C ASN A 49 14.67 13.63 -1.95
N GLY A 50 13.97 14.33 -1.05
CA GLY A 50 13.81 15.79 -1.11
C GLY A 50 12.35 16.26 -1.13
N GLY A 51 11.39 15.33 -1.25
CA GLY A 51 9.96 15.60 -1.08
C GLY A 51 9.38 16.56 -2.13
N GLN A 52 9.98 16.64 -3.32
CA GLN A 52 9.39 17.36 -4.44
C GLN A 52 8.31 16.51 -5.11
N LYS A 53 7.42 17.15 -5.88
CA LYS A 53 6.32 16.47 -6.59
C LYS A 53 6.81 15.25 -7.38
N ASP A 54 7.92 15.41 -8.11
CA ASP A 54 8.47 14.36 -8.95
C ASP A 54 9.04 13.19 -8.13
N ASP A 55 9.59 13.43 -6.94
CA ASP A 55 10.07 12.36 -6.05
C ASP A 55 8.93 11.42 -5.64
N PHE A 56 7.74 11.97 -5.37
CA PHE A 56 6.56 11.18 -5.04
C PHE A 56 6.09 10.34 -6.24
N ILE A 57 5.99 10.97 -7.42
CA ILE A 57 5.55 10.28 -8.64
C ILE A 57 6.50 9.13 -8.97
N ASP A 58 7.80 9.40 -8.92
CA ASP A 58 8.84 8.42 -9.28
C ASP A 58 8.88 7.27 -8.27
N ALA A 59 8.82 7.56 -6.96
CA ALA A 59 8.77 6.53 -5.93
C ALA A 59 7.47 5.70 -6.02
N MET A 60 6.29 6.33 -6.12
CA MET A 60 5.02 5.60 -6.21
C MET A 60 4.97 4.68 -7.43
N LYS A 61 5.42 5.16 -8.59
CA LYS A 61 5.51 4.32 -9.80
C LYS A 61 6.55 3.21 -9.66
N LYS A 62 7.72 3.48 -9.08
CA LYS A 62 8.76 2.46 -8.82
C LYS A 62 8.23 1.33 -7.96
N TYR A 63 7.63 1.64 -6.81
CA TYR A 63 7.12 0.63 -5.87
C TYR A 63 5.87 -0.06 -6.43
N GLY A 64 4.97 0.70 -7.06
CA GLY A 64 3.77 0.13 -7.68
C GLY A 64 4.07 -0.91 -8.75
N ARG A 65 5.09 -0.67 -9.57
CA ARG A 65 5.56 -1.62 -10.60
C ARG A 65 6.34 -2.80 -10.02
N MET A 66 6.99 -2.63 -8.87
CA MET A 66 7.70 -3.70 -8.16
C MET A 66 6.73 -4.69 -7.51
N TYR A 67 5.57 -4.21 -7.05
CA TYR A 67 4.54 -5.01 -6.38
C TYR A 67 3.19 -4.93 -7.11
N PRO A 68 3.08 -5.38 -8.37
CA PRO A 68 1.91 -5.14 -9.22
C PRO A 68 0.60 -5.78 -8.70
N ASN A 69 0.72 -6.74 -7.77
CA ASN A 69 -0.40 -7.51 -7.20
C ASN A 69 -0.74 -7.10 -5.76
N ALA A 70 -0.40 -5.88 -5.34
CA ALA A 70 -0.68 -5.37 -3.99
C ALA A 70 -2.10 -4.80 -3.81
N ASP A 71 -3.07 -5.27 -4.59
CA ASP A 71 -4.49 -4.88 -4.49
C ASP A 71 -4.81 -3.39 -4.79
N TYR A 72 -4.04 -2.78 -5.70
CA TYR A 72 -4.33 -1.41 -6.15
C TYR A 72 -5.72 -1.28 -6.78
N GLY A 73 -6.43 -0.21 -6.42
CA GLY A 73 -7.64 0.20 -7.12
C GLY A 73 -7.40 0.35 -8.64
N ALA A 74 -8.34 -0.14 -9.46
CA ALA A 74 -8.14 -0.31 -10.91
C ALA A 74 -7.62 0.94 -11.65
N ARG A 75 -8.13 2.13 -11.32
CA ARG A 75 -7.69 3.39 -11.93
C ARG A 75 -6.28 3.79 -11.51
N PHE A 76 -5.93 3.53 -10.25
CA PHE A 76 -4.61 3.82 -9.72
C PHE A 76 -3.56 2.88 -10.33
N ASN A 77 -3.89 1.59 -10.46
CA ASN A 77 -3.04 0.63 -11.15
C ASN A 77 -2.80 1.03 -12.62
N ALA A 78 -3.82 1.53 -13.31
CA ALA A 78 -3.66 2.05 -14.67
C ALA A 78 -2.68 3.24 -14.72
N TRP A 79 -2.74 4.15 -13.74
CA TRP A 79 -1.79 5.28 -13.65
C TRP A 79 -0.36 4.82 -13.35
N LEU A 80 -0.16 3.89 -12.42
CA LEU A 80 1.15 3.31 -12.08
C LEU A 80 1.86 2.75 -13.33
N ASN A 81 1.10 2.13 -14.23
CA ASN A 81 1.60 1.52 -15.46
C ASN A 81 1.62 2.48 -16.68
N SER A 82 1.14 3.71 -16.52
CA SER A 82 1.17 4.71 -17.59
C SER A 82 2.47 5.53 -17.58
N ASP A 83 2.67 6.33 -18.63
CA ASP A 83 3.73 7.35 -18.69
C ASP A 83 3.32 8.68 -18.06
N ASN A 84 2.04 8.84 -17.66
CA ASN A 84 1.51 10.10 -17.15
C ASN A 84 2.07 10.43 -15.75
N ARG A 85 2.61 11.63 -15.56
CA ARG A 85 3.21 12.07 -14.29
C ARG A 85 2.18 12.71 -13.37
#